data_AF-J3C552-F1
#
_entry.id   AF-J3C552-F1
#
_cell.length_a   1.000
_cell.length_b   1.000
_cell.length_c   1.000
_cell.angle_alpha   90.00
_cell.angle_beta   90.00
_cell.angle_gamma   90.00
#
_symmetry.space_group_name_H-M   'P 1'
#
loop_
_entity.id
_entity.type
_entity.pdbx_description
1 polymer ?
#
loop_
_entity_poly.entity_id
_entity_poly.type
_entity_poly.pdbx_seq_one_letter_code
_entity_poly.pdbx_strand_id
1 'polypeptide(L)'
;MTDNSDQSEFESLARIKLKQANYLVDDAGQPVEAVLIYDEILAGVINSDDLTSRELLADVMFHKSIALFDLGQIQNAVTLTNEMIARFSAAEFVLRKAVSHALYLAVFILRKEHPGHEQTLIEICDKAAVLFGKETDIWMRDRLLNFLNEKSFALIVLGQLDEAIALRNEVAARYKDDPDQDLRQRAERICELMDMRLTGTASG
;
A
#
# COMPACT_ATOMS: atom_id res chain seq x y z
N MET A 1 4.74 19.78 -33.68
CA MET A 1 4.55 20.74 -32.57
C MET A 1 3.18 20.61 -31.89
N THR A 2 2.31 19.67 -32.31
CA THR A 2 0.95 19.46 -31.76
C THR A 2 0.88 18.45 -30.61
N ASP A 3 1.86 17.54 -30.50
CA ASP A 3 1.81 16.38 -29.58
C ASP A 3 1.78 16.77 -28.09
N ASN A 4 2.49 17.82 -27.70
CA ASN A 4 2.64 18.20 -26.28
C ASN A 4 1.46 19.04 -25.75
N SER A 5 0.70 19.70 -26.64
CA SER A 5 -0.48 20.50 -26.27
C SER A 5 -1.67 19.59 -25.99
N ASP A 6 -1.91 18.64 -26.89
CA ASP A 6 -3.02 17.69 -26.78
C ASP A 6 -2.86 16.79 -25.55
N GLN A 7 -1.62 16.37 -25.24
CA GLN A 7 -1.30 15.63 -24.02
C GLN A 7 -1.55 16.45 -22.74
N SER A 8 -1.15 17.72 -22.72
CA SER A 8 -1.35 18.59 -21.56
C SER A 8 -2.82 18.89 -21.30
N GLU A 9 -3.62 19.06 -22.35
CA GLU A 9 -5.08 19.22 -22.25
C GLU A 9 -5.74 17.94 -21.75
N PHE A 10 -5.32 16.77 -22.25
CA PHE A 10 -5.79 15.48 -21.78
C PHE A 10 -5.49 15.26 -20.28
N GLU A 11 -4.25 15.51 -19.86
CA GLU A 11 -3.85 15.39 -18.45
C GLU A 11 -4.65 16.32 -17.54
N SER A 12 -4.90 17.55 -17.99
CA SER A 12 -5.70 18.53 -17.25
C SER A 12 -7.14 18.05 -17.08
N LEU A 13 -7.75 17.53 -18.16
CA LEU A 13 -9.10 16.95 -18.11
C LEU A 13 -9.15 15.71 -17.22
N ALA A 14 -8.15 14.83 -17.32
CA ALA A 14 -8.06 13.62 -16.51
C ALA A 14 -7.96 13.96 -15.01
N ARG A 15 -7.25 15.02 -14.63
CA ARG A 15 -7.19 15.50 -13.23
C ARG A 15 -8.53 16.05 -12.74
N ILE A 16 -9.30 16.70 -13.60
CA ILE A 16 -10.67 17.15 -13.25
C ILE A 16 -11.58 15.93 -13.04
N LYS A 17 -11.55 14.97 -13.97
CA LYS A 17 -12.29 13.71 -13.87
C LYS A 17 -11.92 12.91 -12.64
N LEU A 18 -10.63 12.84 -12.29
CA LEU A 18 -10.15 12.19 -11.06
C LEU A 18 -10.79 12.81 -9.81
N LYS A 19 -10.81 14.14 -9.70
CA LYS A 19 -11.47 14.83 -8.58
C LYS A 19 -12.97 14.54 -8.52
N GLN A 20 -13.64 14.50 -9.66
CA GLN A 20 -15.05 14.12 -9.75
C GLN A 20 -15.27 12.69 -9.27
N ALA A 21 -14.47 11.74 -9.75
CA ALA A 21 -14.57 10.34 -9.36
C ALA A 21 -14.32 10.15 -7.85
N ASN A 22 -13.34 10.84 -7.27
CA ASN A 22 -13.08 10.80 -5.84
C ASN A 22 -14.28 11.31 -5.02
N TYR A 23 -14.88 12.44 -5.42
CA TYR A 23 -16.10 12.95 -4.80
C TYR A 23 -17.27 11.95 -4.86
N LEU A 24 -17.40 11.23 -5.98
CA LEU A 24 -18.44 10.21 -6.14
C LEU A 24 -18.26 9.05 -5.15
N VAL A 25 -17.03 8.67 -4.84
CA VAL A 25 -16.72 7.65 -3.83
C VAL A 25 -16.94 8.20 -2.42
N ASP A 26 -16.30 9.32 -2.09
CA ASP A 26 -16.14 9.80 -0.71
C ASP A 26 -17.42 10.45 -0.16
N ASP A 27 -18.14 11.20 -0.99
CA ASP A 27 -19.25 12.07 -0.55
C ASP A 27 -20.61 11.65 -1.13
N ALA A 28 -20.65 11.23 -2.39
CA ALA A 28 -21.92 10.94 -3.08
C ALA A 28 -22.42 9.49 -2.87
N GLY A 29 -21.55 8.58 -2.44
CA GLY A 29 -21.90 7.16 -2.30
C GLY A 29 -22.22 6.49 -3.64
N GLN A 30 -21.58 6.92 -4.73
CA GLN A 30 -21.77 6.43 -6.10
C GLN A 30 -20.49 5.76 -6.66
N PRO A 31 -19.91 4.74 -5.98
CA PRO A 31 -18.63 4.16 -6.38
C PRO A 31 -18.66 3.44 -7.74
N VAL A 32 -19.83 2.97 -8.21
CA VAL A 32 -19.96 2.38 -9.56
C VAL A 32 -19.66 3.41 -10.66
N GLU A 33 -20.18 4.63 -10.52
CA GLU A 33 -19.95 5.71 -11.47
C GLU A 33 -18.49 6.19 -11.43
N ALA A 34 -17.91 6.26 -10.23
CA ALA A 34 -16.49 6.57 -10.07
C ALA A 34 -15.58 5.57 -10.79
N VAL A 35 -15.85 4.25 -10.68
CA VAL A 35 -15.08 3.21 -11.37
C VAL A 35 -15.07 3.40 -12.89
N LEU A 36 -16.21 3.76 -13.49
CA LEU A 36 -16.29 4.05 -14.93
C LEU A 36 -15.41 5.24 -15.32
N ILE A 37 -15.41 6.31 -14.52
CA ILE A 37 -14.56 7.48 -14.77
C ILE A 37 -13.08 7.13 -14.64
N TYR A 38 -12.70 6.33 -13.64
CA TYR A 38 -11.33 5.85 -13.51
C TYR A 38 -10.90 5.01 -14.72
N ASP A 39 -11.77 4.10 -15.20
CA ASP A 39 -11.52 3.31 -16.41
C ASP A 39 -11.28 4.18 -17.65
N GLU A 40 -12.07 5.23 -17.83
CA GLU A 40 -11.87 6.20 -18.92
C GLU A 40 -10.52 6.91 -18.82
N ILE A 41 -10.11 7.33 -17.61
CA ILE A 41 -8.82 7.98 -17.41
C ILE A 41 -7.68 7.00 -17.72
N LEU A 42 -7.73 5.78 -17.17
CA LEU A 42 -6.71 4.75 -17.37
C LEU A 42 -6.52 4.43 -18.85
N ALA A 43 -7.62 4.28 -19.61
CA ALA A 43 -7.57 3.99 -21.03
C ALA A 43 -6.83 5.06 -21.85
N GLY A 44 -6.89 6.33 -21.44
CA GLY A 44 -6.18 7.41 -22.13
C GLY A 44 -4.75 7.67 -21.63
N VAL A 45 -4.43 7.39 -20.36
CA VAL A 45 -3.10 7.68 -19.77
C VAL A 45 -2.02 6.65 -20.16
N ILE A 46 -2.39 5.44 -20.61
CA ILE A 46 -1.44 4.33 -20.83
C ILE A 46 -0.28 4.65 -21.79
N ASN A 47 -0.38 5.69 -22.62
CA ASN A 47 0.59 5.99 -23.68
C ASN A 47 1.72 6.99 -23.33
N SER A 48 1.75 7.59 -22.13
CA SER A 48 2.80 8.57 -21.77
C SER A 48 3.77 8.07 -20.69
N ASP A 49 5.05 8.42 -20.86
CA ASP A 49 6.17 8.01 -20.01
C ASP A 49 6.73 9.15 -19.12
N ASP A 50 6.14 10.34 -19.18
CA ASP A 50 6.56 11.45 -18.32
C ASP A 50 6.08 11.27 -16.87
N LEU A 51 6.75 11.95 -15.94
CA LEU A 51 6.48 11.82 -14.50
C LEU A 51 5.04 12.23 -14.13
N THR A 52 4.51 13.27 -14.78
CA THR A 52 3.16 13.81 -14.51
C THR A 52 2.10 12.77 -14.85
N SER A 53 2.26 12.11 -16.01
CA SER A 53 1.40 11.00 -16.43
C SER A 53 1.52 9.78 -15.51
N ARG A 54 2.73 9.44 -15.07
CA ARG A 54 2.95 8.31 -14.14
C ARG A 54 2.34 8.58 -12.76
N GLU A 55 2.45 9.80 -12.25
CA GLU A 55 1.80 10.23 -11.00
C GLU A 55 0.28 10.16 -11.10
N LEU A 56 -0.29 10.72 -12.19
CA LEU A 56 -1.73 10.66 -12.45
C LEU A 56 -2.21 9.21 -12.53
N LEU A 57 -1.47 8.35 -13.23
CA LEU A 57 -1.79 6.94 -13.35
C LEU A 57 -1.78 6.24 -11.98
N ALA A 58 -0.74 6.47 -11.19
CA ALA A 58 -0.62 5.91 -9.85
C ALA A 58 -1.80 6.33 -8.95
N ASP A 59 -2.21 7.60 -9.02
CA ASP A 59 -3.32 8.14 -8.23
C ASP A 59 -4.67 7.54 -8.64
N VAL A 60 -4.92 7.43 -9.95
CA VAL A 60 -6.13 6.81 -10.51
C VAL A 60 -6.21 5.33 -10.15
N MET A 61 -5.10 4.58 -10.28
CA MET A 61 -5.05 3.16 -9.91
C MET A 61 -5.32 2.96 -8.41
N PHE A 62 -4.77 3.84 -7.56
CA PHE A 62 -4.99 3.78 -6.12
C PHE A 62 -6.46 4.03 -5.75
N HIS A 63 -7.05 5.13 -6.23
CA HIS A 63 -8.44 5.48 -5.92
C HIS A 63 -9.44 4.49 -6.52
N LYS A 64 -9.20 4.00 -7.74
CA LYS A 64 -10.01 2.93 -8.31
C LYS A 64 -9.95 1.65 -7.48
N SER A 65 -8.79 1.30 -6.94
CA SER A 65 -8.65 0.12 -6.06
C SER A 65 -9.50 0.25 -4.79
N ILE A 66 -9.58 1.45 -4.20
CA ILE A 66 -10.48 1.74 -3.07
C ILE A 66 -11.94 1.57 -3.48
N ALA A 67 -12.37 2.20 -4.58
CA ALA A 67 -13.75 2.10 -5.05
C ALA A 67 -14.16 0.64 -5.37
N LEU A 68 -13.26 -0.14 -5.97
CA LEU A 68 -13.48 -1.58 -6.21
C LEU A 68 -13.62 -2.36 -4.90
N PHE A 69 -12.83 -2.03 -3.89
CA PHE A 69 -12.95 -2.63 -2.56
C PHE A 69 -14.29 -2.30 -1.91
N ASP A 70 -14.73 -1.03 -1.95
CA ASP A 70 -16.01 -0.59 -1.38
C ASP A 70 -17.21 -1.25 -2.07
N LEU A 71 -17.07 -1.60 -3.35
CA LEU A 71 -18.05 -2.37 -4.12
C LEU A 71 -18.01 -3.89 -3.86
N GLY A 72 -17.12 -4.38 -3.00
CA GLY A 72 -16.90 -5.81 -2.77
C GLY A 72 -16.24 -6.53 -3.95
N GLN A 73 -15.67 -5.81 -4.92
CA GLN A 73 -14.91 -6.37 -6.04
C GLN A 73 -13.44 -6.60 -5.65
N ILE A 74 -13.25 -7.37 -4.59
CA ILE A 74 -11.98 -7.57 -3.90
C ILE A 74 -10.87 -8.05 -4.84
N GLN A 75 -11.15 -9.08 -5.66
CA GLN A 75 -10.16 -9.63 -6.58
C GLN A 75 -9.68 -8.60 -7.62
N ASN A 76 -10.58 -7.72 -8.06
CA ASN A 76 -10.24 -6.63 -8.98
C ASN A 76 -9.35 -5.59 -8.28
N ALA A 77 -9.68 -5.23 -7.03
CA ALA A 77 -8.88 -4.30 -6.23
C ALA A 77 -7.46 -4.83 -5.96
N VAL A 78 -7.33 -6.11 -5.59
CA VAL A 78 -6.03 -6.79 -5.40
C VAL A 78 -5.23 -6.81 -6.70
N THR A 79 -5.88 -7.16 -7.82
CA THR A 79 -5.23 -7.21 -9.13
C THR A 79 -4.67 -5.85 -9.53
N LEU A 80 -5.47 -4.80 -9.39
CA LEU A 80 -5.07 -3.43 -9.74
C LEU A 80 -3.95 -2.91 -8.84
N THR A 81 -4.01 -3.21 -7.54
CA THR A 81 -2.96 -2.84 -6.59
C THR A 81 -1.64 -3.54 -6.92
N ASN A 82 -1.68 -4.83 -7.30
CA ASN A 82 -0.50 -5.57 -7.73
C ASN A 82 0.09 -5.01 -9.04
N GLU A 83 -0.74 -4.63 -10.00
CA GLU A 83 -0.30 -3.98 -11.23
C GLU A 83 0.41 -2.65 -10.92
N MET A 84 -0.17 -1.83 -10.04
CA MET A 84 0.42 -0.56 -9.60
C MET A 84 1.80 -0.79 -8.97
N ILE A 85 1.93 -1.77 -8.09
CA ILE A 85 3.21 -2.13 -7.47
C ILE A 85 4.23 -2.55 -8.53
N ALA A 86 3.86 -3.46 -9.44
CA ALA A 86 4.76 -3.95 -10.48
C ALA A 86 5.22 -2.84 -11.43
N ARG A 87 4.35 -1.88 -11.73
CA ARG A 87 4.65 -0.78 -12.65
C ARG A 87 5.57 0.27 -12.03
N PHE A 88 5.43 0.55 -10.72
CA PHE A 88 6.08 1.69 -10.08
C PHE A 88 7.18 1.33 -9.06
N SER A 89 7.44 0.05 -8.80
CA SER A 89 8.43 -0.39 -7.79
C SER A 89 9.88 0.04 -8.06
N ALA A 90 10.24 0.34 -9.32
CA ALA A 90 11.59 0.79 -9.70
C ALA A 90 11.71 2.32 -9.83
N ALA A 91 10.67 3.08 -9.51
CA ALA A 91 10.55 4.49 -9.89
C ALA A 91 11.06 5.48 -8.82
N GLU A 92 10.99 6.78 -9.12
CA GLU A 92 11.45 7.86 -8.25
C GLU A 92 10.65 7.96 -6.93
N PHE A 93 11.18 8.73 -5.97
CA PHE A 93 10.63 8.85 -4.61
C PHE A 93 9.12 9.16 -4.54
N VAL A 94 8.61 9.99 -5.43
CA VAL A 94 7.16 10.34 -5.44
C VAL A 94 6.29 9.12 -5.73
N LEU A 95 6.73 8.26 -6.66
CA LEU A 95 6.06 7.02 -7.00
C LEU A 95 6.26 5.96 -5.92
N ARG A 96 7.35 6.02 -5.12
CA ARG A 96 7.51 5.16 -3.93
C ARG A 96 6.43 5.42 -2.87
N LYS A 97 5.99 6.66 -2.67
CA LYS A 97 4.85 6.97 -1.77
C LYS A 97 3.56 6.36 -2.28
N ALA A 98 3.31 6.46 -3.58
CA ALA A 98 2.16 5.81 -4.21
C ALA A 98 2.21 4.28 -4.06
N VAL A 99 3.37 3.66 -4.30
CA VAL A 99 3.58 2.22 -4.07
C VAL A 99 3.38 1.82 -2.61
N SER A 100 3.81 2.65 -1.66
CA SER A 100 3.58 2.46 -0.22
C SER A 100 2.09 2.49 0.15
N HIS A 101 1.31 3.39 -0.46
CA HIS A 101 -0.15 3.39 -0.31
C HIS A 101 -0.78 2.14 -0.91
N ALA A 102 -0.36 1.74 -2.11
CA ALA A 102 -0.82 0.54 -2.79
C ALA A 102 -0.57 -0.72 -1.94
N LEU A 103 0.67 -0.95 -1.51
CA LEU A 103 1.05 -2.11 -0.69
C LEU A 103 0.19 -2.21 0.58
N TYR A 104 -0.08 -1.09 1.24
CA TYR A 104 -0.90 -1.09 2.45
C TYR A 104 -2.37 -1.34 2.16
N LEU A 105 -2.90 -0.79 1.06
CA LEU A 105 -4.26 -1.09 0.63
C LEU A 105 -4.40 -2.59 0.33
N ALA A 106 -3.42 -3.20 -0.36
CA ALA A 106 -3.42 -4.65 -0.58
C ALA A 106 -3.45 -5.43 0.74
N VAL A 107 -2.59 -5.09 1.71
CA VAL A 107 -2.60 -5.74 3.04
C VAL A 107 -3.95 -5.57 3.73
N PHE A 108 -4.53 -4.37 3.71
CA PHE A 108 -5.83 -4.09 4.30
C PHE A 108 -6.96 -4.91 3.67
N ILE A 109 -7.00 -4.97 2.34
CA ILE A 109 -7.98 -5.75 1.58
C ILE A 109 -7.87 -7.24 1.96
N LEU A 110 -6.66 -7.80 1.93
CA LEU A 110 -6.44 -9.22 2.26
C LEU A 110 -6.78 -9.56 3.71
N ARG A 111 -6.56 -8.62 4.65
CA ARG A 111 -6.96 -8.82 6.05
C ARG A 111 -8.47 -8.79 6.26
N LYS A 112 -9.19 -8.00 5.46
CA LYS A 112 -10.66 -7.91 5.52
C LYS A 112 -11.35 -9.19 5.06
N GLU A 113 -10.76 -9.92 4.13
CA GLU A 113 -11.30 -11.19 3.64
C GLU A 113 -11.30 -12.33 4.68
N HIS A 114 -10.60 -12.18 5.83
CA HIS A 114 -10.46 -13.23 6.85
C HIS A 114 -9.87 -14.56 6.24
N PRO A 115 -9.46 -15.55 7.05
CA PRO A 115 -8.19 -16.27 6.85
C PRO A 115 -8.04 -17.00 5.49
N GLY A 116 -6.79 -17.11 5.01
CA GLY A 116 -6.46 -17.83 3.77
C GLY A 116 -5.48 -17.10 2.83
N HIS A 117 -5.06 -15.89 3.18
CA HIS A 117 -4.19 -15.04 2.36
C HIS A 117 -2.84 -14.73 3.01
N GLU A 118 -2.47 -15.44 4.07
CA GLU A 118 -1.29 -15.16 4.89
C GLU A 118 0.01 -15.22 4.06
N GLN A 119 0.13 -16.19 3.16
CA GLN A 119 1.30 -16.32 2.29
C GLN A 119 1.42 -15.12 1.33
N THR A 120 0.31 -14.71 0.70
CA THR A 120 0.28 -13.52 -0.17
C THR A 120 0.58 -12.25 0.61
N LEU A 121 0.09 -12.13 1.84
CA LEU A 121 0.39 -11.02 2.72
C LEU A 121 1.89 -10.94 3.04
N ILE A 122 2.52 -12.09 3.35
CA ILE A 122 3.96 -12.17 3.59
C ILE A 122 4.74 -11.67 2.37
N GLU A 123 4.38 -12.12 1.16
CA GLU A 123 5.02 -11.67 -0.09
C GLU A 123 4.91 -10.16 -0.32
N ILE A 124 3.75 -9.57 0.00
CA ILE A 124 3.54 -8.12 -0.09
C ILE A 124 4.42 -7.38 0.93
N CYS A 125 4.46 -7.86 2.18
CA CYS A 125 5.29 -7.25 3.21
C CYS A 125 6.79 -7.39 2.93
N ASP A 126 7.23 -8.48 2.30
CA ASP A 126 8.61 -8.68 1.88
C ASP A 126 9.01 -7.72 0.76
N LYS A 127 8.13 -7.49 -0.21
CA LYS A 127 8.33 -6.43 -1.21
C LYS A 127 8.46 -5.07 -0.54
N ALA A 128 7.61 -4.75 0.44
CA ALA A 128 7.70 -3.50 1.19
C ALA A 128 9.03 -3.37 1.95
N ALA A 129 9.54 -4.46 2.55
CA ALA A 129 10.83 -4.47 3.23
C ALA A 129 12.01 -4.21 2.27
N VAL A 130 11.98 -4.78 1.07
CA VAL A 130 12.98 -4.51 0.02
C VAL A 130 12.93 -3.05 -0.43
N LEU A 131 11.73 -2.50 -0.65
CA LEU A 131 11.54 -1.15 -1.16
C LEU A 131 11.86 -0.07 -0.13
N PHE A 132 11.47 -0.27 1.13
CA PHE A 132 11.52 0.77 2.16
C PHE A 132 12.61 0.56 3.21
N GLY A 133 13.32 -0.58 3.19
CA GLY A 133 14.31 -0.98 4.21
C GLY A 133 15.50 -0.04 4.40
N LYS A 134 15.74 0.88 3.45
CA LYS A 134 16.83 1.87 3.50
C LYS A 134 16.34 3.32 3.46
N GLU A 135 15.03 3.54 3.57
CA GLU A 135 14.45 4.89 3.52
C GLU A 135 14.76 5.68 4.81
N THR A 136 15.09 6.95 4.64
CA THR A 136 15.43 7.87 5.75
C THR A 136 14.28 8.81 6.11
N ASP A 137 13.20 8.81 5.34
CA ASP A 137 11.98 9.54 5.66
C ASP A 137 11.22 8.83 6.79
N ILE A 138 10.79 9.59 7.80
CA ILE A 138 10.12 9.03 8.98
C ILE A 138 8.81 8.32 8.62
N TRP A 139 8.05 8.87 7.66
CA TRP A 139 6.78 8.28 7.25
C TRP A 139 7.00 6.92 6.56
N MET A 140 8.05 6.79 5.75
CA MET A 140 8.44 5.51 5.15
C MET A 140 8.90 4.48 6.19
N ARG A 141 9.69 4.90 7.19
CA ARG A 141 10.13 4.00 8.26
C ARG A 141 8.97 3.53 9.13
N ASP A 142 8.03 4.41 9.47
CA ASP A 142 6.79 4.03 10.17
C ASP A 142 5.95 3.07 9.33
N ARG A 143 5.87 3.31 8.02
CA ARG A 143 5.16 2.41 7.11
C ARG A 143 5.79 1.02 7.08
N LEU A 144 7.11 0.95 6.99
CA LEU A 144 7.84 -0.31 7.04
C LEU A 144 7.52 -1.08 8.34
N LEU A 145 7.48 -0.39 9.48
CA LEU A 145 7.13 -1.02 10.76
C LEU A 145 5.75 -1.67 10.71
N ASN A 146 4.77 -1.03 10.06
CA ASN A 146 3.44 -1.63 9.87
C ASN A 146 3.48 -2.89 9.02
N PHE A 147 4.23 -2.90 7.92
CA PHE A 147 4.37 -4.09 7.07
C PHE A 147 5.05 -5.25 7.81
N LEU A 148 6.13 -4.97 8.55
CA LEU A 148 6.81 -5.99 9.37
C LEU A 148 5.88 -6.52 10.47
N ASN A 149 5.03 -5.65 11.01
CA ASN A 149 4.03 -6.06 11.98
C ASN A 149 3.01 -7.04 11.39
N GLU A 150 2.47 -6.70 10.23
CA GLU A 150 1.51 -7.51 9.50
C GLU A 150 2.12 -8.84 9.03
N LYS A 151 3.36 -8.84 8.56
CA LYS A 151 4.10 -10.07 8.20
C LYS A 151 4.18 -11.02 9.38
N SER A 152 4.58 -10.52 10.54
CA SER A 152 4.71 -11.34 11.74
C SER A 152 3.38 -11.93 12.20
N PHE A 153 2.27 -11.20 12.06
CA PHE A 153 0.94 -11.76 12.32
C PHE A 153 0.61 -12.90 11.35
N ALA A 154 0.89 -12.74 10.05
CA ALA A 154 0.66 -13.81 9.08
C ALA A 154 1.54 -15.05 9.35
N LEU A 155 2.82 -14.87 9.70
CA LEU A 155 3.71 -15.96 10.09
C LEU A 155 3.17 -16.74 11.29
N ILE A 156 2.66 -16.05 12.32
CA ILE A 156 2.05 -16.68 13.50
C ILE A 156 0.82 -17.51 13.11
N VAL A 157 -0.06 -16.97 12.25
CA VAL A 157 -1.25 -17.69 11.78
C VAL A 157 -0.88 -18.95 11.00
N LEU A 158 0.21 -18.91 10.22
CA LEU A 158 0.75 -20.08 9.51
C LEU A 158 1.55 -21.05 10.40
N GLY A 159 1.74 -20.73 11.69
CA GLY A 159 2.54 -21.54 12.62
C GLY A 159 4.05 -21.43 12.40
N GLN A 160 4.53 -20.47 11.59
CA GLN A 160 5.95 -20.20 11.32
C GLN A 160 6.56 -19.35 12.45
N LEU A 161 6.55 -19.89 13.67
CA LEU A 161 6.90 -19.14 14.88
C LEU A 161 8.37 -18.72 14.93
N ASP A 162 9.30 -19.57 14.48
CA ASP A 162 10.73 -19.23 14.46
C ASP A 162 11.02 -18.04 13.54
N GLU A 163 10.39 -18.00 12.37
CA GLU A 163 10.48 -16.88 11.44
C GLU A 163 9.86 -15.61 12.04
N ALA A 164 8.71 -15.73 12.73
CA ALA A 164 8.10 -14.59 13.41
C ALA A 164 9.03 -14.01 14.49
N ILE A 165 9.65 -14.86 15.31
CA ILE A 165 10.61 -14.46 16.35
C ILE A 165 11.84 -13.79 15.72
N ALA A 166 12.39 -14.37 14.67
CA ALA A 166 13.53 -13.76 13.96
C ALA A 166 13.19 -12.35 13.44
N LEU A 167 11.99 -12.19 12.87
CA LEU A 167 11.49 -10.93 12.34
C LEU A 167 11.28 -9.89 13.47
N ARG A 168 10.84 -10.32 14.66
CA ARG A 168 10.73 -9.46 15.86
C ARG A 168 12.09 -8.94 16.31
N ASN A 169 13.09 -9.82 16.37
CA ASN A 169 14.45 -9.45 16.73
C ASN A 169 15.04 -8.46 15.70
N GLU A 170 14.75 -8.65 14.41
CA GLU A 170 15.13 -7.70 13.37
C GLU A 170 14.47 -6.33 13.57
N VAL A 171 13.16 -6.28 13.88
CA VAL A 171 12.44 -5.04 14.18
C VAL A 171 13.05 -4.34 15.39
N ALA A 172 13.27 -5.05 16.49
CA ALA A 172 13.89 -4.48 17.68
C ALA A 172 15.28 -3.88 17.36
N ALA A 173 16.13 -4.62 16.65
CA ALA A 173 17.45 -4.15 16.26
C ALA A 173 17.42 -2.94 15.32
N ARG A 174 16.52 -2.96 14.33
CA ARG A 174 16.39 -1.88 13.32
C ARG A 174 15.93 -0.56 13.95
N TYR A 175 14.96 -0.61 14.87
CA TYR A 175 14.34 0.59 15.41
C TYR A 175 14.90 1.04 16.77
N LYS A 176 15.79 0.27 17.41
CA LYS A 176 16.37 0.61 18.72
C LYS A 176 16.95 2.03 18.79
N ASP A 177 17.66 2.43 17.73
CA ASP A 177 18.36 3.72 17.64
C ASP A 177 17.74 4.63 16.57
N ASP A 178 16.47 4.42 16.19
CA ASP A 178 15.78 5.29 15.23
C ASP A 178 15.80 6.74 15.76
N PRO A 179 16.06 7.78 14.95
CA PRO A 179 16.07 9.16 15.43
C PRO A 179 14.74 9.61 16.06
N ASP A 180 13.61 9.05 15.61
CA ASP A 180 12.28 9.43 16.09
C ASP A 180 11.86 8.63 17.32
N GLN A 181 11.58 9.33 18.42
CA GLN A 181 11.25 8.68 19.70
C GLN A 181 9.93 7.92 19.67
N ASP A 182 8.91 8.46 19.01
CA ASP A 182 7.58 7.83 18.97
C ASP A 182 7.64 6.52 18.19
N LEU A 183 8.41 6.50 17.10
CA LEU A 183 8.65 5.32 16.29
C LEU A 183 9.43 4.24 17.05
N ARG A 184 10.47 4.60 17.83
CA ARG A 184 11.18 3.67 18.74
C ARG A 184 10.20 3.00 19.71
N GLN A 185 9.41 3.81 20.42
CA GLN A 185 8.45 3.32 21.41
C GLN A 185 7.32 2.48 20.77
N ARG A 186 6.93 2.80 19.55
CA ARG A 186 5.95 1.99 18.80
C ARG A 186 6.53 0.62 18.45
N ALA A 187 7.77 0.56 17.98
CA ALA A 187 8.45 -0.69 17.66
C ALA A 187 8.62 -1.58 18.91
N GLU A 188 9.03 -1.00 20.03
CA GLU A 188 9.14 -1.70 21.33
C GLU A 188 7.81 -2.33 21.75
N ARG A 189 6.73 -1.54 21.78
CA ARG A 189 5.37 -2.04 22.10
C ARG A 189 4.92 -3.16 21.18
N ILE A 190 5.22 -3.03 19.89
CA ILE A 190 4.90 -4.05 18.87
C ILE A 190 5.65 -5.35 19.17
N CYS A 191 6.91 -5.30 19.57
CA CYS A 191 7.68 -6.47 19.98
C CYS A 191 7.12 -7.11 21.27
N GLU A 192 6.90 -6.31 22.31
CA GLU A 192 6.39 -6.79 23.62
C GLU A 192 5.03 -7.50 23.50
N LEU A 193 4.08 -6.90 22.77
CA LEU A 193 2.74 -7.49 22.58
C LEU A 193 2.78 -8.83 21.84
N MET A 194 3.79 -9.04 20.98
CA MET A 194 3.96 -10.32 20.30
C MET A 194 4.68 -11.34 21.16
N ASP A 195 5.65 -10.94 21.97
CA ASP A 195 6.29 -11.86 22.92
C ASP A 195 5.25 -12.45 23.88
N MET A 196 4.29 -11.65 24.36
CA MET A 196 3.16 -12.13 25.16
C MET A 196 2.30 -13.15 24.40
N ARG A 197 2.04 -12.93 23.11
CA ARG A 197 1.27 -13.86 22.27
C ARG A 197 2.02 -15.16 21.98
N LEU A 198 3.34 -15.08 21.78
CA LEU A 198 4.20 -16.23 21.48
C LEU A 198 4.49 -17.09 22.71
N THR A 199 4.56 -16.47 23.90
CA THR A 199 4.82 -17.16 25.18
C THR A 199 3.54 -17.58 25.92
N GLY A 200 2.36 -17.17 25.44
CA GLY A 200 1.08 -17.48 26.06
C GLY A 200 0.79 -16.68 27.35
N THR A 201 1.63 -15.69 27.70
CA THR A 201 1.42 -14.84 28.86
C THR A 201 0.50 -13.67 28.52
N ALA A 202 -0.77 -13.94 28.23
CA ALA A 202 -1.79 -12.90 28.28
C ALA A 202 -2.10 -12.62 29.75
N SER A 203 -1.70 -11.45 30.26
CA SER A 203 -2.12 -10.97 31.58
C SER A 203 -3.65 -10.96 31.63
N GLY A 204 -4.22 -11.74 32.55
CA GLY A 204 -5.65 -11.71 32.86
C GLY A 204 -6.09 -10.42 33.53
#